data_AF-A0A0F8Z4T9-F1
#
_entry.id   AF-A0A0F8Z4T9-F1
#
_cell.length_a   1.000
_cell.length_b   1.000
_cell.length_c   1.000
_cell.angle_alpha   90.00
_cell.angle_beta   90.00
_cell.angle_gamma   90.00
#
_symmetry.space_group_name_H-M   'P 1'
#
loop_
_entity.id
_entity.type
_entity.pdbx_description
1 polymer ?
#
loop_
_entity_poly.entity_id
_entity_poly.type
_entity_poly.pdbx_seq_one_letter_code
_entity_poly.pdbx_strand_id
1 'polypeptide(L)'
;TARDFTIDAQTIPRKLTTTDGRKLDLFDDLVVDGKVEIWLQCLSSGQYYGAAQPDMYLRARNASFALNFAKGYIGIWIQMVMVIGIGVMFSTFLSAPIALLATLGTLVVGLFEIVHQFMARLAAGEALGGGPVEATIRILSGQNLVTDMEPGLRTTAAQMIDGVLQYPMKVTTAVIPRFDQFGLANYVAHGFDITGVLLLESVCYAMAFVVPLFVAGYIFLKLREVAR
;
A
#
# COMPACT_ATOMS: atom_id res chain seq x y z
N THR A 1 36.96 1.73 -21.16
CA THR A 1 37.12 0.27 -21.03
C THR A 1 35.82 -0.27 -20.48
N ALA A 2 35.13 -1.15 -21.19
CA ALA A 2 33.89 -1.76 -20.70
C ALA A 2 34.19 -2.51 -19.39
N ARG A 3 33.45 -2.20 -18.33
CA ARG A 3 33.57 -2.88 -17.05
C ARG A 3 32.33 -3.74 -16.86
N ASP A 4 32.47 -5.04 -17.12
CA ASP A 4 31.37 -5.98 -16.93
C ASP A 4 31.07 -6.12 -15.43
N PHE A 5 29.78 -6.13 -15.08
CA PHE A 5 29.25 -6.30 -13.72
C PHE A 5 29.59 -5.18 -12.71
N THR A 6 30.03 -4.01 -13.15
CA THR A 6 30.18 -2.83 -12.27
C THR A 6 29.23 -1.72 -12.68
N ILE A 7 28.58 -1.10 -11.68
CA ILE A 7 27.78 0.10 -11.91
C ILE A 7 28.72 1.23 -12.30
N ASP A 8 28.56 1.77 -13.51
CA ASP A 8 29.24 2.99 -13.91
C ASP A 8 28.56 4.18 -13.23
N ALA A 9 29.25 4.78 -12.26
CA ALA A 9 28.72 5.87 -11.47
C ALA A 9 29.37 7.19 -11.89
N GLN A 10 28.61 8.04 -12.57
CA GLN A 10 29.04 9.39 -12.91
C GLN A 10 28.47 10.38 -11.90
N THR A 11 29.35 11.17 -11.27
CA THR A 11 28.93 12.19 -10.31
C THR A 11 28.58 13.47 -11.05
N ILE A 12 27.30 13.82 -11.07
CA ILE A 12 26.81 15.07 -11.62
C ILE A 12 26.81 16.13 -10.51
N PRO A 13 27.66 17.18 -10.58
CA PRO A 13 27.64 18.23 -9.58
C PRO A 13 26.36 19.05 -9.71
N ARG A 14 25.82 19.51 -8.57
CA ARG A 14 24.62 20.37 -8.55
C ARG A 14 24.80 21.65 -9.37
N LYS A 15 26.00 22.23 -9.36
CA LYS A 15 26.33 23.42 -10.16
C LYS A 15 27.09 22.98 -11.40
N LEU A 16 26.45 23.13 -12.55
CA LEU A 16 27.01 22.83 -13.86
C LEU A 16 27.51 24.10 -14.52
N THR A 17 28.52 23.98 -15.39
CA THR A 17 29.01 25.10 -16.20
C THR A 17 28.79 24.75 -17.66
N THR A 18 28.02 25.56 -18.39
CA THR A 18 27.87 25.40 -19.84
C THR A 18 29.20 25.69 -20.53
N THR A 19 29.35 25.20 -21.76
CA THR A 19 30.43 25.56 -22.68
C THR A 19 30.62 27.08 -22.81
N ASP A 20 29.56 27.87 -22.60
CA ASP A 20 29.55 29.34 -22.63
C ASP A 20 29.94 30.00 -21.28
N GLY A 21 30.37 29.22 -20.29
CA GLY A 21 30.82 29.72 -18.97
C GLY A 21 29.70 30.12 -18.00
N ARG A 22 28.42 29.93 -18.37
CA ARG A 22 27.27 30.17 -17.47
C ARG A 22 27.19 29.08 -16.41
N LYS A 23 26.99 29.49 -15.16
CA LYS A 23 26.72 28.57 -14.03
C LYS A 23 25.22 28.27 -14.01
N LEU A 24 24.86 27.00 -14.11
CA LEU A 24 23.49 26.49 -13.98
C LEU A 24 23.37 25.63 -12.72
N ASP A 25 22.22 25.67 -12.07
CA ASP A 25 21.86 24.71 -11.04
C ASP A 25 21.01 23.57 -11.65
N LEU A 26 21.39 22.33 -11.36
CA LEU A 26 20.71 21.13 -11.84
C LEU A 26 19.23 21.12 -11.46
N PHE A 27 18.89 21.59 -10.26
CA PHE A 27 17.52 21.50 -9.75
C PHE A 27 16.69 22.74 -10.09
N ASP A 28 17.33 23.92 -10.14
CA ASP A 28 16.59 25.17 -10.36
C ASP A 28 16.44 25.51 -11.85
N ASP A 29 17.43 25.18 -12.69
CA ASP A 29 17.46 25.61 -14.11
C ASP A 29 17.17 24.48 -15.11
N LEU A 30 17.38 23.21 -14.74
CA LEU A 30 17.27 22.05 -15.64
C LEU A 30 16.08 21.13 -15.34
N VAL A 31 15.29 21.44 -14.31
CA VAL A 31 14.07 20.70 -13.97
C VAL A 31 12.85 21.44 -14.50
N VAL A 32 12.03 20.76 -15.29
CA VAL A 32 10.71 21.25 -15.71
C VAL A 32 9.65 20.32 -15.13
N ASP A 33 8.68 20.85 -14.39
CA ASP A 33 7.62 20.09 -13.71
C ASP A 33 8.11 18.95 -12.80
N GLY A 34 9.24 19.15 -12.11
CA GLY A 34 9.83 18.13 -11.22
C GLY A 34 10.48 16.96 -11.97
N LYS A 35 10.59 17.02 -13.29
CA LYS A 35 11.18 15.98 -14.13
C LYS A 35 12.51 16.46 -14.73
N VAL A 36 13.45 15.52 -14.79
CA VAL A 36 14.74 15.67 -15.46
C VAL A 36 14.77 14.69 -16.62
N GLU A 37 15.04 15.18 -17.81
CA GLU A 37 15.25 14.34 -18.98
C GLU A 37 16.75 14.10 -19.19
N ILE A 38 17.14 12.83 -19.28
CA ILE A 38 18.53 12.44 -19.49
C ILE A 38 18.64 11.78 -20.86
N TRP A 39 19.43 12.39 -21.73
CA TRP A 39 19.69 11.89 -23.08
C TRP A 39 21.00 11.10 -23.08
N LEU A 40 20.89 9.79 -23.31
CA LEU A 40 22.06 8.93 -23.51
C LEU A 40 22.33 8.77 -25.01
N GLN A 41 23.50 9.22 -25.47
CA GLN A 41 23.89 9.12 -26.88
C GLN A 41 25.21 8.36 -27.02
N CYS A 42 25.28 7.46 -28.02
CA CYS A 42 26.53 6.85 -28.46
C CYS A 42 27.29 7.83 -29.37
N LEU A 43 28.47 8.28 -28.95
CA LEU A 43 29.31 9.18 -29.75
C LEU A 43 30.11 8.46 -30.84
N SER A 44 30.31 7.14 -30.71
CA SER A 44 31.08 6.32 -31.65
C SER A 44 30.19 5.32 -32.39
N SER A 45 30.42 5.17 -33.70
CA SER A 45 29.74 4.16 -34.52
C SER A 45 30.19 2.75 -34.12
N GLY A 46 29.24 1.89 -33.75
CA GLY A 46 29.49 0.49 -33.36
C GLY A 46 29.39 0.19 -31.86
N GLN A 47 29.14 1.20 -31.03
CA GLN A 47 28.85 1.01 -29.61
C GLN A 47 27.34 0.98 -29.37
N TYR A 48 26.85 -0.08 -28.74
CA TYR A 48 25.44 -0.23 -28.33
C TYR A 48 25.38 -0.27 -26.80
N TYR A 49 24.44 0.46 -26.20
CA TYR A 49 24.12 0.34 -24.78
C TYR A 49 22.88 -0.54 -24.61
N GLY A 50 23.03 -1.65 -23.91
CA GLY A 50 21.89 -2.40 -23.39
C GLY A 50 21.52 -1.82 -22.03
N ALA A 51 20.56 -0.90 -21.99
CA ALA A 51 20.02 -0.36 -20.75
C ALA A 51 18.49 -0.39 -20.83
N ALA A 52 17.85 -1.07 -19.87
CA ALA A 52 16.43 -0.95 -19.66
C ALA A 52 16.12 0.31 -18.83
N GLN A 53 14.88 0.78 -18.88
CA GLN A 53 14.45 1.95 -18.08
C GLN A 53 14.81 1.89 -16.58
N PRO A 54 14.73 0.74 -15.87
CA PRO A 54 15.13 0.69 -14.45
C PRO A 54 16.64 0.71 -14.20
N ASP A 55 17.47 0.51 -15.22
CA ASP A 55 18.93 0.42 -15.07
C ASP A 55 19.58 1.81 -14.93
N MET A 56 18.87 2.86 -15.38
CA MET A 56 19.34 4.24 -15.30
C MET A 56 18.52 5.02 -14.27
N TYR A 57 19.16 5.35 -13.14
CA TYR A 57 18.53 6.14 -12.08
C TYR A 57 19.48 7.19 -11.53
N LEU A 58 18.90 8.33 -11.12
CA LEU A 58 19.61 9.36 -10.38
C LEU A 58 19.64 8.98 -8.91
N ARG A 59 20.85 8.81 -8.37
CA ARG A 59 21.06 8.54 -6.95
C ARG A 59 21.50 9.81 -6.23
N ALA A 60 20.77 10.19 -5.19
CA ALA A 60 21.21 11.24 -4.26
C ALA A 60 22.46 10.81 -3.47
N ARG A 61 23.01 11.71 -2.67
CA ARG A 61 24.17 11.41 -1.81
C ARG A 61 23.88 10.21 -0.89
N ASN A 62 24.90 9.37 -0.66
CA ASN A 62 24.81 8.30 0.32
C ASN A 62 24.47 8.86 1.72
N ALA A 63 23.37 8.38 2.30
CA ALA A 63 22.99 8.66 3.67
C ALA A 63 23.59 7.61 4.64
N SER A 64 23.45 7.84 5.94
CA SER A 64 23.89 6.88 6.95
C SER A 64 23.01 5.62 6.93
N PHE A 65 23.64 4.46 6.76
CA PHE A 65 22.97 3.16 6.82
C PHE A 65 22.24 2.95 8.16
N ALA A 66 22.91 3.27 9.29
CA ALA A 66 22.34 3.06 10.62
C ALA A 66 21.07 3.90 10.83
N LEU A 67 21.03 5.13 10.30
CA LEU A 67 19.83 5.95 10.34
C LEU A 67 18.72 5.36 9.47
N ASN A 68 19.04 4.88 8.28
CA ASN A 68 18.05 4.25 7.41
C ASN A 68 17.50 2.94 8.00
N PHE A 69 18.34 2.15 8.65
CA PHE A 69 17.95 0.95 9.37
C PHE A 69 16.98 1.27 10.52
N ALA A 70 17.27 2.31 11.30
CA ALA A 70 16.38 2.78 12.37
C ALA A 70 15.01 3.24 11.83
N LYS A 71 14.98 3.98 10.71
CA LYS A 71 13.73 4.36 10.02
C LYS A 71 12.92 3.14 9.58
N GLY A 72 13.59 2.10 9.05
CA GLY A 72 12.94 0.85 8.68
C GLY A 72 12.28 0.15 9.88
N TYR A 73 12.96 0.16 11.03
CA TYR A 73 12.42 -0.40 12.27
C TYR A 73 11.19 0.37 12.79
N ILE A 74 11.17 1.70 12.61
CA ILE A 74 10.00 2.54 12.93
C ILE A 74 8.77 2.10 12.12
N GLY A 75 8.92 1.74 10.85
CA GLY A 75 7.80 1.23 10.02
C GLY A 75 7.16 -0.02 10.64
N ILE A 76 7.98 -1.01 10.99
CA ILE A 76 7.53 -2.24 11.66
C ILE A 76 6.88 -1.90 13.01
N TRP A 77 7.47 -0.98 13.77
CA TRP A 77 6.93 -0.55 15.06
C TRP A 77 5.54 0.10 14.94
N ILE A 78 5.33 0.98 13.96
CA ILE A 78 4.03 1.58 13.70
C ILE A 78 2.99 0.52 13.34
N GLN A 79 3.37 -0.45 12.49
CA GLN A 79 2.50 -1.56 12.13
C GLN A 79 2.06 -2.36 13.37
N MET A 80 2.99 -2.65 14.29
CA MET A 80 2.68 -3.32 15.55
C MET A 80 1.70 -2.49 16.41
N VAL A 81 1.91 -1.18 16.54
CA VAL A 81 1.02 -0.29 17.31
C VAL A 81 -0.40 -0.33 16.77
N MET A 82 -0.60 -0.31 15.44
CA MET A 82 -1.95 -0.39 14.87
C MET A 82 -2.64 -1.72 15.16
N VAL A 83 -1.94 -2.84 14.98
CA VAL A 83 -2.48 -4.19 15.26
C VAL A 83 -2.87 -4.29 16.74
N ILE A 84 -2.01 -3.81 17.64
CA ILE A 84 -2.28 -3.79 19.08
C ILE A 84 -3.50 -2.90 19.38
N GLY A 85 -3.61 -1.72 18.78
CA GLY A 85 -4.74 -0.81 18.97
C GLY A 85 -6.09 -1.46 18.60
N ILE A 86 -6.14 -2.19 17.49
CA ILE A 86 -7.33 -2.94 17.07
C ILE A 86 -7.64 -4.06 18.07
N GLY A 87 -6.63 -4.85 18.46
CA GLY A 87 -6.83 -5.95 19.42
C GLY A 87 -7.29 -5.46 20.79
N VAL A 88 -6.72 -4.36 21.29
CA VAL A 88 -7.15 -3.71 22.53
C VAL A 88 -8.59 -3.23 22.41
N MET A 89 -8.95 -2.56 21.31
CA MET A 89 -10.32 -2.10 21.07
C MET A 89 -11.33 -3.26 21.11
N PHE A 90 -11.04 -4.36 20.39
CA PHE A 90 -11.89 -5.56 20.42
C PHE A 90 -11.99 -6.19 21.81
N SER A 91 -10.92 -6.17 22.61
CA SER A 91 -10.93 -6.70 23.97
C SER A 91 -11.85 -5.94 24.95
N THR A 92 -12.28 -4.72 24.62
CA THR A 92 -13.15 -3.91 25.50
C THR A 92 -14.58 -4.44 25.59
N PHE A 93 -15.08 -5.12 24.56
CA PHE A 93 -16.45 -5.61 24.47
C PHE A 93 -16.60 -7.09 24.06
N LEU A 94 -15.58 -7.71 23.47
CA LEU A 94 -15.58 -9.13 23.12
C LEU A 94 -14.95 -9.99 24.22
N SER A 95 -15.36 -11.26 24.29
CA SER A 95 -14.65 -12.24 25.10
C SER A 95 -13.26 -12.53 24.51
N ALA A 96 -12.31 -12.94 25.35
CA ALA A 96 -10.92 -13.12 24.93
C ALA A 96 -10.74 -14.04 23.69
N PRO A 97 -11.44 -15.18 23.55
CA PRO A 97 -11.32 -16.01 22.35
C PRO A 97 -11.81 -15.31 21.08
N ILE A 98 -12.91 -14.55 21.18
CA ILE A 98 -13.50 -13.87 20.02
C ILE A 98 -12.65 -12.65 19.64
N ALA A 99 -12.14 -11.90 20.63
CA ALA A 99 -11.22 -10.78 20.40
C ALA A 99 -9.94 -11.26 19.68
N LEU A 100 -9.41 -12.42 20.06
CA LEU A 100 -8.25 -13.01 19.39
C LEU A 100 -8.55 -13.35 17.92
N LEU A 101 -9.67 -14.02 17.65
CA LEU A 101 -10.09 -14.36 16.29
C LEU A 101 -10.33 -13.11 15.43
N ALA A 102 -10.98 -12.08 16.00
CA ALA A 102 -11.20 -10.82 15.31
C ALA A 102 -9.87 -10.12 14.98
N THR A 103 -8.95 -10.04 15.94
CA THR A 103 -7.62 -9.44 15.74
C THR A 103 -6.83 -10.20 14.68
N LEU A 104 -6.83 -11.53 14.74
CA LEU A 104 -6.16 -12.38 13.74
C LEU A 104 -6.78 -12.19 12.36
N GLY A 105 -8.10 -12.14 12.26
CA GLY A 105 -8.81 -11.85 11.02
C GLY A 105 -8.42 -10.50 10.43
N THR A 106 -8.38 -9.45 11.26
CA THR A 106 -7.94 -8.11 10.81
C THR A 106 -6.48 -8.11 10.36
N LEU A 107 -5.60 -8.85 11.05
CA LEU A 107 -4.20 -8.97 10.68
C LEU A 107 -4.04 -9.66 9.32
N VAL A 108 -4.78 -10.73 9.06
CA VAL A 108 -4.75 -11.43 7.76
C VAL A 108 -5.24 -10.49 6.66
N VAL A 109 -6.39 -9.82 6.85
CA VAL A 109 -6.92 -8.90 5.83
C VAL A 109 -5.97 -7.73 5.58
N GLY A 110 -5.39 -7.14 6.62
CA GLY A 110 -4.53 -5.97 6.46
C GLY A 110 -3.11 -6.28 5.99
N LEU A 111 -2.57 -7.48 6.26
CA LEU A 111 -1.19 -7.86 5.87
C LEU A 111 -1.13 -8.42 4.45
N PHE A 112 -2.16 -9.16 4.03
CA PHE A 112 -2.19 -9.81 2.72
C PHE A 112 -2.99 -8.97 1.72
N GLU A 113 -2.27 -8.27 0.84
CA GLU A 113 -2.87 -7.43 -0.19
C GLU A 113 -3.89 -8.19 -1.05
N ILE A 114 -3.60 -9.46 -1.39
CA ILE A 114 -4.51 -10.32 -2.18
C ILE A 114 -5.88 -10.46 -1.51
N VAL A 115 -5.91 -10.64 -0.19
CA VAL A 115 -7.15 -10.81 0.57
C VAL A 115 -7.91 -9.48 0.65
N HIS A 116 -7.21 -8.38 0.92
CA HIS A 116 -7.80 -7.05 0.94
C HIS A 116 -8.39 -6.66 -0.43
N GLN A 117 -7.65 -6.88 -1.51
CA GLN A 117 -8.11 -6.61 -2.87
C GLN A 117 -9.33 -7.46 -3.25
N PHE A 118 -9.34 -8.74 -2.86
CA PHE A 118 -10.50 -9.59 -3.07
C PHE A 118 -11.74 -9.05 -2.34
N MET A 119 -11.59 -8.67 -1.06
CA MET A 119 -12.68 -8.07 -0.27
C MET A 119 -13.15 -6.74 -0.87
N ALA A 120 -12.23 -5.89 -1.32
CA ALA A 120 -12.54 -4.62 -1.97
C ALA A 120 -13.31 -4.82 -3.28
N ARG A 121 -12.92 -5.79 -4.11
CA ARG A 121 -13.64 -6.12 -5.35
C ARG A 121 -15.03 -6.69 -5.10
N LEU A 122 -15.15 -7.57 -4.10
CA LEU A 122 -16.44 -8.12 -3.69
C LEU A 122 -17.35 -7.00 -3.15
N ALA A 123 -16.80 -6.09 -2.35
CA ALA A 123 -17.49 -4.92 -1.84
C ALA A 123 -17.89 -3.96 -2.97
N ALA A 124 -17.07 -3.78 -4.00
CA ALA A 124 -17.40 -2.94 -5.16
C ALA A 124 -18.43 -3.58 -6.11
N GLY A 125 -18.69 -4.88 -5.98
CA GLY A 125 -19.52 -5.64 -6.93
C GLY A 125 -18.79 -5.97 -8.24
N GLU A 126 -17.47 -5.83 -8.28
CA GLU A 126 -16.61 -6.09 -9.44
C GLU A 126 -16.00 -7.51 -9.42
N ALA A 127 -16.41 -8.33 -8.45
CA ALA A 127 -15.96 -9.71 -8.36
C ALA A 127 -16.53 -10.55 -9.52
N LEU A 128 -15.70 -11.44 -10.07
CA LEU A 128 -16.12 -12.41 -11.08
C LEU A 128 -17.25 -13.29 -10.54
N GLY A 129 -18.38 -13.36 -11.25
CA GLY A 129 -19.57 -14.08 -10.79
C GLY A 129 -20.50 -13.28 -9.88
N GLY A 130 -20.29 -11.97 -9.70
CA GLY A 130 -21.19 -11.10 -8.95
C GLY A 130 -21.06 -11.26 -7.43
N GLY A 131 -22.17 -11.07 -6.71
CA GLY A 131 -22.20 -11.25 -5.27
C GLY A 131 -22.23 -12.72 -4.82
N PRO A 132 -22.13 -12.99 -3.51
CA PRO A 132 -22.05 -14.35 -2.98
C PRO A 132 -23.22 -15.27 -3.37
N VAL A 133 -24.44 -14.75 -3.37
CA VAL A 133 -25.67 -15.49 -3.70
C VAL A 133 -25.75 -15.74 -5.20
N GLU A 134 -25.46 -14.71 -6.01
CA GLU A 134 -25.35 -14.84 -7.46
C GLU A 134 -24.30 -15.90 -7.86
N ALA A 135 -23.10 -15.84 -7.28
CA ALA A 135 -22.04 -16.81 -7.54
C ALA A 135 -22.47 -18.23 -7.17
N THR A 136 -23.17 -18.40 -6.04
CA THR A 136 -23.69 -19.70 -5.60
C THR A 136 -24.72 -20.26 -6.59
N ILE A 137 -25.66 -19.42 -7.04
CA ILE A 137 -26.67 -19.82 -8.03
C ILE A 137 -25.99 -20.25 -9.34
N ARG A 138 -24.99 -19.50 -9.81
CA ARG A 138 -24.24 -19.80 -11.03
C ARG A 138 -23.48 -21.12 -10.93
N ILE A 139 -22.80 -21.37 -9.80
CA ILE A 139 -22.08 -22.63 -9.56
C ILE A 139 -23.04 -23.82 -9.58
N LEU A 140 -24.17 -23.72 -8.87
CA LEU A 140 -25.14 -24.82 -8.79
C LEU A 140 -25.85 -25.08 -10.12
N SER A 141 -26.08 -24.04 -10.91
CA SER A 141 -26.75 -24.14 -12.22
C SER A 141 -25.80 -24.41 -13.38
N GLY A 142 -24.48 -24.47 -13.13
CA GLY A 142 -23.47 -24.67 -14.18
C GLY A 142 -23.37 -23.50 -15.16
N GLN A 143 -23.76 -22.28 -14.76
CA GLN A 143 -23.70 -21.09 -15.59
C GLN A 143 -22.28 -20.49 -15.61
N ASN A 144 -21.90 -19.85 -16.71
CA ASN A 144 -20.64 -19.12 -16.81
C ASN A 144 -20.64 -17.93 -15.83
N LEU A 145 -19.51 -17.66 -15.17
CA LEU A 145 -19.35 -16.57 -14.19
C LEU A 145 -19.16 -15.18 -14.84
N VAL A 146 -18.86 -15.13 -16.13
CA VAL A 146 -18.56 -13.88 -16.86
C VAL A 146 -19.79 -13.29 -17.55
N THR A 147 -20.75 -14.13 -17.94
CA THR A 147 -21.97 -13.69 -18.64
C THR A 147 -22.98 -13.15 -17.65
N ASP A 148 -23.75 -12.11 -17.98
CA ASP A 148 -24.82 -11.66 -17.09
C ASP A 148 -25.89 -12.75 -16.89
N MET A 149 -26.46 -12.85 -15.68
CA MET A 149 -27.57 -13.78 -15.44
C MET A 149 -28.81 -13.35 -16.22
N GLU A 150 -29.62 -14.32 -16.62
CA GLU A 150 -30.85 -14.06 -17.36
C GLU A 150 -31.80 -13.18 -16.54
N PRO A 151 -32.30 -12.05 -17.09
CA PRO A 151 -33.15 -11.13 -16.33
C PRO A 151 -34.45 -11.79 -15.86
N GLY A 152 -34.72 -11.76 -14.55
CA GLY A 152 -35.90 -12.38 -13.96
C GLY A 152 -36.09 -12.06 -12.49
N LEU A 153 -37.20 -12.54 -11.91
CA LEU A 153 -37.53 -12.31 -10.50
C LEU A 153 -36.50 -12.94 -9.55
N ARG A 154 -35.99 -14.13 -9.89
CA ARG A 154 -34.98 -14.83 -9.09
C ARG A 154 -33.64 -14.12 -9.08
N THR A 155 -33.20 -13.61 -10.23
CA THR A 155 -31.91 -12.91 -10.39
C THR A 155 -31.95 -11.54 -9.74
N THR A 156 -33.06 -10.81 -9.87
CA THR A 156 -33.28 -9.53 -9.18
C THR A 156 -33.28 -9.70 -7.65
N ALA A 157 -33.94 -10.74 -7.13
CA ALA A 157 -33.94 -11.04 -5.70
C ALA A 157 -32.54 -11.41 -5.19
N ALA A 158 -31.79 -12.22 -5.94
CA ALA A 158 -30.42 -12.60 -5.59
C ALA A 158 -29.49 -11.38 -5.52
N GLN A 159 -29.53 -10.51 -6.53
CA GLN A 159 -28.74 -9.27 -6.58
C GLN A 159 -29.09 -8.31 -5.44
N MET A 160 -30.37 -8.22 -5.06
CA MET A 160 -30.79 -7.41 -3.90
C MET A 160 -30.19 -7.94 -2.60
N ILE A 161 -30.24 -9.27 -2.39
CA ILE A 161 -29.65 -9.92 -1.21
C ILE A 161 -28.13 -9.70 -1.20
N ASP A 162 -27.49 -9.81 -2.36
CA ASP A 162 -26.05 -9.57 -2.49
C ASP A 162 -25.67 -8.13 -2.15
N GLY A 163 -26.47 -7.14 -2.55
CA GLY A 163 -26.26 -5.75 -2.13
C GLY A 163 -26.26 -5.58 -0.61
N VAL A 164 -27.13 -6.31 0.10
CA VAL A 164 -27.17 -6.32 1.57
C VAL A 164 -25.95 -7.03 2.15
N LEU A 165 -25.54 -8.17 1.59
CA LEU A 165 -24.37 -8.93 2.04
C LEU A 165 -23.04 -8.22 1.76
N GLN A 166 -22.96 -7.40 0.71
CA GLN A 166 -21.77 -6.60 0.38
C GLN A 166 -21.59 -5.42 1.34
N TYR A 167 -22.65 -4.93 1.99
CA TYR A 167 -22.57 -3.80 2.91
C TYR A 167 -21.56 -3.99 4.06
N PRO A 168 -21.60 -5.09 4.85
CA PRO A 168 -20.58 -5.32 5.89
C PRO A 168 -19.16 -5.45 5.32
N MET A 169 -19.00 -5.96 4.09
CA MET A 169 -17.69 -6.04 3.42
C MET A 169 -17.15 -4.65 3.07
N LYS A 170 -18.02 -3.73 2.59
CA LYS A 170 -17.67 -2.32 2.37
C LYS A 170 -17.18 -1.67 3.66
N VAL A 171 -17.93 -1.83 4.74
CA VAL A 171 -17.56 -1.28 6.05
C VAL A 171 -16.23 -1.86 6.53
N THR A 172 -16.08 -3.18 6.46
CA THR A 172 -14.87 -3.87 6.92
C THR A 172 -13.63 -3.44 6.11
N THR A 173 -13.76 -3.31 4.79
CA THR A 173 -12.67 -2.87 3.90
C THR A 173 -12.26 -1.43 4.19
N ALA A 174 -13.21 -0.57 4.53
CA ALA A 174 -12.92 0.82 4.89
C ALA A 174 -12.30 0.98 6.28
N VAL A 175 -12.67 0.10 7.23
CA VAL A 175 -12.22 0.18 8.64
C VAL A 175 -10.88 -0.51 8.85
N ILE A 176 -10.59 -1.61 8.15
CA ILE A 176 -9.33 -2.34 8.31
C ILE A 176 -8.20 -1.61 7.58
N PRO A 177 -7.16 -1.15 8.29
CA PRO A 177 -6.02 -0.53 7.65
C PRO A 177 -5.19 -1.55 6.87
N ARG A 178 -4.55 -1.07 5.82
CA ARG A 178 -3.58 -1.83 5.03
C ARG A 178 -2.21 -1.78 5.69
N PHE A 179 -1.84 -2.88 6.35
CA PHE A 179 -0.57 -3.02 7.07
C PHE A 179 0.63 -3.19 6.12
N ASP A 180 0.40 -3.69 4.90
CA ASP A 180 1.44 -3.90 3.87
C ASP A 180 2.24 -2.63 3.56
N GLN A 181 1.58 -1.46 3.63
CA GLN A 181 2.17 -0.16 3.29
C GLN A 181 3.30 0.24 4.24
N PHE A 182 3.35 -0.35 5.44
CA PHE A 182 4.39 -0.10 6.44
C PHE A 182 5.64 -0.96 6.27
N GLY A 183 5.65 -1.83 5.24
CA GLY A 183 6.75 -2.72 4.88
C GLY A 183 7.97 -1.98 4.31
N LEU A 184 8.58 -1.08 5.10
CA LEU A 184 9.75 -0.29 4.70
C LEU A 184 11.05 -1.11 4.63
N ALA A 185 11.01 -2.40 4.99
CA ALA A 185 12.14 -3.31 4.94
C ALA A 185 12.74 -3.45 3.54
N ASN A 186 11.91 -3.36 2.49
CA ASN A 186 12.36 -3.43 1.11
C ASN A 186 13.29 -2.26 0.75
N TYR A 187 13.04 -1.05 1.25
CA TYR A 187 13.93 0.08 0.99
C TYR A 187 15.33 -0.16 1.56
N VAL A 188 15.40 -0.69 2.79
CA VAL A 188 16.67 -1.03 3.44
C VAL A 188 17.37 -2.17 2.70
N ALA A 189 16.64 -3.21 2.27
CA ALA A 189 17.18 -4.36 1.56
C ALA A 189 17.78 -3.99 0.18
N HIS A 190 17.10 -3.10 -0.55
CA HIS A 190 17.58 -2.60 -1.85
C HIS A 190 18.60 -1.45 -1.72
N GLY A 191 18.89 -0.99 -0.49
CA GLY A 191 19.86 0.08 -0.23
C GLY A 191 19.35 1.49 -0.57
N PHE A 192 18.03 1.69 -0.69
CA PHE A 192 17.41 3.00 -0.87
C PHE A 192 17.11 3.67 0.47
N ASP A 193 17.26 5.00 0.54
CA ASP A 193 16.89 5.76 1.74
C ASP A 193 15.37 5.83 1.90
N ILE A 194 14.91 5.65 3.13
CA ILE A 194 13.54 5.94 3.53
C ILE A 194 13.44 7.44 3.75
N THR A 195 12.76 8.12 2.85
CA THR A 195 12.56 9.58 2.94
C THR A 195 11.79 9.92 4.22
N GLY A 196 12.18 11.00 4.91
CA GLY A 196 11.49 11.45 6.13
C GLY A 196 10.00 11.77 5.90
N VAL A 197 9.66 12.25 4.69
CA VAL A 197 8.27 12.48 4.27
C VAL A 197 7.46 11.19 4.25
N LEU A 198 8.01 10.10 3.69
CA LEU A 198 7.36 8.78 3.67
C LEU A 198 7.11 8.25 5.09
N LEU A 199 8.07 8.47 6.00
CA LEU A 199 7.91 8.09 7.40
C LEU A 199 6.81 8.92 8.07
N LEU A 200 6.75 10.23 7.80
CA LEU A 200 5.70 11.10 8.33
C LEU A 200 4.32 10.71 7.79
N GLU A 201 4.20 10.43 6.50
CA GLU A 201 2.97 9.91 5.87
C GLU A 201 2.51 8.62 6.56
N SER A 202 3.44 7.69 6.81
CA SER A 202 3.16 6.45 7.54
C SER A 202 2.62 6.73 8.94
N VAL A 203 3.25 7.65 9.69
CA VAL A 203 2.78 8.05 11.03
C VAL A 203 1.40 8.68 10.97
N CYS A 204 1.17 9.61 10.04
CA CYS A 204 -0.13 10.27 9.86
C CYS A 204 -1.23 9.26 9.51
N TYR A 205 -0.95 8.33 8.58
CA TYR A 205 -1.87 7.26 8.23
C TYR A 205 -2.20 6.40 9.45
N ALA A 206 -1.19 5.99 10.22
CA ALA A 206 -1.42 5.19 11.42
C ALA A 206 -2.26 5.93 12.47
N MET A 207 -1.98 7.21 12.70
CA MET A 207 -2.76 8.04 13.62
C MET A 207 -4.22 8.18 13.18
N ALA A 208 -4.49 8.26 11.88
CA ALA A 208 -5.84 8.33 11.35
C ALA A 208 -6.70 7.09 11.68
N PHE A 209 -6.08 5.91 11.86
CA PHE A 209 -6.78 4.70 12.29
C PHE A 209 -6.75 4.52 13.81
N VAL A 210 -5.62 4.79 14.46
CA VAL A 210 -5.43 4.56 15.89
C VAL A 210 -6.34 5.47 16.71
N VAL A 211 -6.42 6.76 16.39
CA VAL A 211 -7.21 7.71 17.19
C VAL A 211 -8.70 7.33 17.25
N PRO A 212 -9.39 7.05 16.12
CA PRO A 212 -10.77 6.57 16.16
C PRO A 212 -10.96 5.27 16.95
N LEU A 213 -10.01 4.33 16.86
CA LEU A 213 -10.07 3.07 17.61
C LEU A 213 -10.00 3.30 19.12
N PHE A 214 -9.16 4.22 19.58
CA PHE A 214 -9.09 4.61 20.99
C PHE A 214 -10.39 5.29 21.45
N VAL A 215 -10.96 6.19 20.63
CA VAL A 215 -12.25 6.82 20.93
C VAL A 215 -13.37 5.78 21.02
N ALA A 216 -13.43 4.84 20.06
CA ALA A 216 -14.39 3.76 20.06
C ALA A 216 -14.24 2.86 21.31
N GLY A 217 -13.02 2.44 21.63
CA GLY A 217 -12.72 1.67 22.83
C GLY A 217 -13.14 2.38 24.12
N TYR A 218 -12.88 3.69 24.23
CA TYR A 218 -13.34 4.51 25.36
C TYR A 218 -14.87 4.53 25.46
N ILE A 219 -15.58 4.72 24.34
CA ILE A 219 -17.05 4.72 24.31
C ILE A 219 -17.59 3.35 24.76
N PHE A 220 -17.04 2.24 24.26
CA PHE A 220 -17.48 0.90 24.65
C PHE A 220 -17.30 0.64 26.14
N LEU A 221 -16.16 1.04 26.72
CA LEU A 221 -15.93 0.93 28.15
C LEU A 221 -16.93 1.77 28.95
N LYS A 222 -17.18 3.01 28.54
CA LYS A 222 -18.14 3.91 29.21
C LYS A 222 -19.58 3.40 29.12
N LEU A 223 -20.00 2.90 27.95
CA LEU A 223 -21.34 2.32 27.78
C LEU A 223 -21.55 1.10 28.67
N ARG A 224 -20.49 0.30 28.88
CA ARG A 224 -20.52 -0.85 29.78
C ARG A 224 -20.68 -0.44 31.25
N GLU A 225 -20.06 0.66 31.68
CA GLU A 225 -20.22 1.19 33.04
C GLU A 225 -21.63 1.69 33.31
N VAL A 226 -22.31 2.29 32.32
CA VAL A 226 -23.67 2.84 32.46
C VAL A 226 -24.75 1.75 32.44
N ALA A 227 -24.47 0.59 31.83
CA ALA A 227 -25.41 -0.53 31.73
C ALA A 227 -25.46 -1.41 33.00
N ARG A 228 -24.69 -1.06 34.04
CA ARG A 228 -24.58 -1.81 35.30
C ARG A 228 -25.18 -1.02 36.46
#